data_AF-A0A947GH41-F1
#
_entry.id   AF-A0A947GH41-F1
#
_cell.length_a   1.000
_cell.length_b   1.000
_cell.length_c   1.000
_cell.angle_alpha   90.00
_cell.angle_beta   90.00
_cell.angle_gamma   90.00
#
_symmetry.space_group_name_H-M   'P 1'
#
loop_
_entity.id
_entity.type
_entity.pdbx_description
1 polymer ?
#
loop_
_entity_poly.entity_id
_entity_poly.type
_entity_poly.pdbx_seq_one_letter_code
_entity_poly.pdbx_strand_id
1 'polypeptide(L)'
;GDLLDRAPAAETDPSYTDEIPVEPPRTWVNSRTGEMTTVPAGIDPGWQTNPGRLRQRARVLAEHLDDALEAADPDLARVAVRDIVAGPIWQQHHASALQLAANRKAFVVQAEATGVPRSVIDHRLTSDLAWPEVPVAIGVAPPSIASIRPDLKSIVVARDWGIGHSIGRHSQDPSDWARIQEILDRGEVHIDPRDPNRISLFARFATGEWVLFLKALTDRWQVASLFGNTKPNYRANHLAKGKTIARQEIVGGGP
;
A
#
# COMPACT_ATOMS: atom_id res chain seq x y z
N GLY A 1 -14.57 76.16 19.33
CA GLY A 1 -15.16 74.82 19.12
C GLY A 1 -14.05 73.98 18.59
N ASP A 2 -13.32 73.38 19.52
CA ASP A 2 -12.04 72.74 19.36
C ASP A 2 -12.25 71.30 18.87
N LEU A 3 -11.85 71.02 17.63
CA LEU A 3 -11.82 69.68 17.05
C LEU A 3 -10.67 69.55 16.04
N LEU A 4 -9.60 70.33 16.22
CA LEU A 4 -8.38 70.27 15.41
C LEU A 4 -7.08 70.15 16.24
N ASP A 5 -7.16 70.12 17.58
CA ASP A 5 -6.00 69.85 18.46
C ASP A 5 -5.97 68.39 18.95
N ARG A 6 -5.88 67.42 18.03
CA ARG A 6 -5.42 66.07 18.39
C ARG A 6 -4.08 65.81 17.73
N ALA A 7 -3.02 65.93 18.52
CA ALA A 7 -1.68 65.47 18.17
C ALA A 7 -1.78 64.03 17.59
N PRO A 8 -1.02 63.70 16.53
CA PRO A 8 -0.98 62.33 16.02
C PRO A 8 -0.57 61.43 17.18
N ALA A 9 -1.43 60.45 17.51
CA ALA A 9 -1.04 59.36 18.38
C ALA A 9 0.22 58.76 17.76
N ALA A 10 1.31 58.71 18.54
CA ALA A 10 2.59 58.21 18.12
C ALA A 10 2.39 56.92 17.32
N GLU A 11 2.67 57.02 16.02
CA GLU A 11 2.67 55.92 15.09
C GLU A 11 3.75 54.98 15.60
N THR A 12 3.35 53.90 16.27
CA THR A 12 4.25 52.81 16.63
C THR A 12 4.61 52.14 15.31
N ASP A 13 5.64 52.69 14.68
CA ASP A 13 6.27 52.12 13.50
C ASP A 13 6.61 50.67 13.84
N PRO A 14 6.11 49.66 13.10
CA PRO A 14 6.46 48.28 13.39
C PRO A 14 7.97 48.14 13.20
N SER A 15 8.69 48.02 14.32
CA SER A 15 10.13 47.76 14.30
C SER A 15 10.36 46.35 13.78
N TYR A 16 10.85 46.23 12.55
CA TYR A 16 11.34 44.98 12.02
C TYR A 16 12.76 44.76 12.52
N THR A 17 12.95 43.67 13.26
CA THR A 17 14.24 43.25 13.79
C THR A 17 14.64 41.95 13.10
N ASP A 18 15.88 41.87 12.61
CA ASP A 18 16.46 40.66 12.00
C ASP A 18 16.84 39.59 13.05
N GLU A 19 16.79 39.93 14.35
CA GLU A 19 16.94 38.95 15.43
C GLU A 19 15.70 38.04 15.48
N ILE A 20 15.92 36.77 15.16
CA ILE A 20 14.92 35.70 15.27
C ILE A 20 14.50 35.60 16.75
N PRO A 21 13.21 35.74 17.09
CA PRO A 21 12.74 35.46 18.44
C PRO A 21 13.07 34.02 18.80
N VAL A 22 13.99 33.81 19.73
CA VAL A 22 14.35 32.48 20.22
C VAL A 22 13.30 32.07 21.24
N GLU A 23 12.13 31.64 20.77
CA GLU A 23 11.14 31.02 21.63
C GLU A 23 11.49 29.54 21.85
N PRO A 24 11.55 29.05 23.11
CA PRO A 24 11.88 27.67 23.38
C PRO A 24 10.80 26.74 22.80
N PRO A 25 11.18 25.63 22.15
CA PRO A 25 10.20 24.73 21.60
C PRO A 25 9.34 24.11 22.71
N ARG A 26 8.07 23.91 22.44
CA ARG A 26 7.12 23.31 23.38
C ARG A 26 6.93 21.83 23.07
N THR A 27 6.83 21.02 24.11
CA THR A 27 6.39 19.63 23.97
C THR A 27 4.88 19.63 23.71
N TRP A 28 4.46 19.03 22.61
CA TRP A 28 3.07 18.78 22.29
C TRP A 28 2.76 17.29 22.36
N VAL A 29 1.63 16.94 22.97
CA VAL A 29 1.13 15.57 23.05
C VAL A 29 -0.04 15.42 22.11
N ASN A 30 0.06 14.50 21.15
CA ASN A 30 -1.05 14.16 20.29
C ASN A 30 -2.13 13.43 21.11
N SER A 31 -3.26 14.07 21.40
CA SER A 31 -4.33 13.46 22.21
C SER A 31 -4.97 12.22 21.55
N ARG A 32 -4.78 12.01 20.24
CA ARG A 32 -5.28 10.85 19.49
C ARG A 32 -4.31 9.66 19.50
N THR A 33 -3.00 9.90 19.48
CA THR A 33 -1.97 8.82 19.39
C THR A 33 -1.11 8.67 20.64
N GLY A 34 -1.07 9.65 21.53
CA GLY A 34 -0.21 9.69 22.72
C GLY A 34 1.25 10.07 22.44
N GLU A 35 1.63 10.31 21.18
CA GLU A 35 3.00 10.67 20.81
C GLU A 35 3.37 12.07 21.29
N MET A 36 4.57 12.20 21.87
CA MET A 36 5.16 13.47 22.27
C MET A 36 6.09 13.97 21.16
N THR A 37 5.89 15.21 20.71
CA THR A 37 6.73 15.84 19.69
C THR A 37 7.14 17.23 20.15
N THR A 38 8.37 17.62 19.83
CA THR A 38 8.89 18.96 20.10
C THR A 38 8.49 19.87 18.95
N VAL A 39 7.66 20.88 19.22
CA VAL A 39 7.14 21.81 18.21
C VAL A 39 7.68 23.21 18.51
N PRO A 40 8.20 23.94 17.51
CA PRO A 40 8.58 25.34 17.70
C PRO A 40 7.42 26.15 18.27
N ALA A 41 7.71 27.07 19.19
CA ALA A 41 6.68 27.96 19.70
C ALA A 41 6.12 28.83 18.56
N GLY A 42 4.84 29.16 18.65
CA GLY A 42 4.09 29.83 17.57
C GLY A 42 3.62 28.94 16.40
N ILE A 43 4.08 27.68 16.29
CA ILE A 43 3.63 26.75 15.25
C ILE A 43 2.54 25.80 15.77
N ASP A 44 1.44 25.68 15.01
CA ASP A 44 0.40 24.69 15.28
C ASP A 44 0.89 23.28 14.90
N PRO A 45 0.78 22.26 15.77
CA PRO A 45 1.27 20.90 15.51
C PRO A 45 0.54 20.25 14.33
N GLY A 46 -0.70 20.66 14.06
CA GLY A 46 -1.51 20.19 12.93
C GLY A 46 -1.01 20.63 11.56
N TRP A 47 -0.03 21.53 11.49
CA TRP A 47 0.61 21.95 10.24
C TRP A 47 1.77 21.06 9.81
N GLN A 48 2.31 20.22 10.70
CA GLN A 48 3.49 19.42 10.38
C GLN A 48 3.21 18.29 9.40
N THR A 49 1.98 17.78 9.32
CA THR A 49 1.54 16.85 8.26
C THR A 49 0.06 16.55 8.41
N ASN A 50 -0.73 16.71 7.34
CA ASN A 50 -2.08 16.13 7.29
C ASN A 50 -1.95 14.72 6.68
N PRO A 51 -1.99 13.64 7.48
CA PRO A 51 -1.79 12.28 7.00
C PRO A 51 -2.88 11.85 6.00
N GLY A 52 -4.05 12.49 5.99
CA GLY A 52 -5.07 12.29 4.96
C GLY A 52 -4.63 12.87 3.61
N ARG A 53 -4.11 14.11 3.59
CA ARG A 53 -3.59 14.75 2.37
C ARG A 53 -2.32 14.07 1.84
N LEU A 54 -1.46 13.58 2.74
CA LEU A 54 -0.27 12.82 2.34
C LEU A 54 -0.65 11.49 1.66
N ARG A 55 -1.63 10.77 2.23
CA ARG A 55 -2.19 9.55 1.60
C ARG A 55 -2.82 9.82 0.25
N GLN A 56 -3.61 10.91 0.14
CA GLN A 56 -4.20 11.33 -1.13
C GLN A 56 -3.14 11.64 -2.19
N ARG A 57 -2.09 12.39 -1.84
CA ARG A 57 -0.99 12.71 -2.77
C ARG A 57 -0.21 11.47 -3.20
N ALA A 58 0.09 10.56 -2.27
CA ALA A 58 0.76 9.30 -2.58
C ALA A 58 -0.07 8.45 -3.54
N ARG A 59 -1.39 8.39 -3.32
CA ARG A 59 -2.31 7.70 -4.22
C ARG A 59 -2.37 8.32 -5.62
N VAL A 60 -2.53 9.64 -5.72
CA VAL A 60 -2.56 10.34 -7.02
C VAL A 60 -1.25 10.14 -7.78
N LEU A 61 -0.11 10.23 -7.09
CA LEU A 61 1.19 9.97 -7.70
C LEU A 61 1.31 8.52 -8.20
N ALA A 62 0.85 7.56 -7.40
CA ALA A 62 0.83 6.15 -7.81
C ALA A 62 -0.08 5.92 -9.02
N GLU A 63 -1.27 6.53 -9.05
CA GLU A 63 -2.19 6.46 -10.18
C GLU A 63 -1.55 7.02 -11.47
N HIS A 64 -0.86 8.17 -11.40
CA HIS A 64 -0.13 8.72 -12.54
C HIS A 64 1.04 7.84 -12.99
N LEU A 65 1.78 7.26 -12.05
CA LEU A 65 2.86 6.32 -12.38
C LEU A 65 2.31 5.09 -13.07
N ASP A 66 1.20 4.54 -12.60
CA ASP A 66 0.56 3.38 -13.20
C ASP A 66 0.08 3.68 -14.63
N ASP A 67 -0.51 4.86 -14.87
CA ASP A 67 -0.92 5.26 -16.22
C ASP A 67 0.28 5.42 -17.16
N ALA A 68 1.41 5.95 -16.66
CA ALA A 68 2.64 6.04 -17.42
C ALA A 68 3.24 4.65 -17.73
N LEU A 69 3.17 3.71 -16.78
CA LEU A 69 3.62 2.34 -16.97
C LEU A 69 2.73 1.56 -17.95
N GLU A 70 1.41 1.77 -17.90
CA GLU A 70 0.47 1.12 -18.83
C GLU A 70 0.64 1.63 -20.27
N ALA A 71 0.99 2.90 -20.44
CA ALA A 71 1.27 3.49 -21.75
C ALA A 71 2.67 3.17 -22.30
N ALA A 72 3.58 2.68 -21.44
CA ALA A 72 4.93 2.33 -21.84
C ALA A 72 4.98 1.01 -22.62
N ASP A 73 6.10 0.79 -23.33
CA ASP A 73 6.41 -0.52 -23.87
C ASP A 73 6.41 -1.59 -22.75
N PRO A 74 5.83 -2.78 -22.94
CA PRO A 74 5.72 -3.79 -21.88
C PRO A 74 7.06 -4.21 -21.28
N ASP A 75 8.13 -4.27 -22.07
CA ASP A 75 9.45 -4.65 -21.57
C ASP A 75 10.06 -3.52 -20.74
N LEU A 76 9.85 -2.27 -21.16
CA LEU A 76 10.24 -1.10 -20.37
C LEU A 76 9.46 -1.01 -19.05
N ALA A 77 8.15 -1.25 -19.08
CA ALA A 77 7.30 -1.29 -17.89
C ALA A 77 7.78 -2.36 -16.90
N ARG A 78 8.16 -3.55 -17.40
CA ARG A 78 8.74 -4.63 -16.59
C ARG A 78 10.04 -4.22 -15.92
N VAL A 79 10.92 -3.52 -16.64
CA VAL A 79 12.17 -2.98 -16.08
C VAL A 79 11.87 -1.97 -14.97
N ALA A 80 10.99 -0.99 -15.24
CA ALA A 80 10.64 0.03 -14.26
C ALA A 80 9.98 -0.56 -13.00
N VAL A 81 9.07 -1.51 -13.16
CA VAL A 81 8.43 -2.22 -12.04
C VAL A 81 9.46 -2.99 -11.21
N ARG A 82 10.42 -3.66 -11.85
CA ARG A 82 11.50 -4.35 -11.13
C ARG A 82 12.33 -3.36 -10.29
N ASP A 83 12.62 -2.18 -10.83
CA ASP A 83 13.39 -1.15 -10.13
C ASP A 83 12.58 -0.56 -8.95
N ILE A 84 11.26 -0.38 -9.12
CA ILE A 84 10.35 0.03 -8.03
C ILE A 84 10.38 -0.99 -6.89
N VAL A 85 10.25 -2.28 -7.20
CA VAL A 85 10.22 -3.37 -6.20
C VAL A 85 11.58 -3.57 -5.53
N ALA A 86 12.69 -3.36 -6.25
CA ALA A 86 14.02 -3.41 -5.66
C ALA A 86 14.34 -2.15 -4.80
N GLY A 87 13.62 -1.06 -5.05
CA GLY A 87 13.92 0.27 -4.51
C GLY A 87 13.47 0.51 -3.07
N PRO A 88 13.96 1.61 -2.45
CA PRO A 88 13.63 1.97 -1.07
C PRO A 88 12.13 2.25 -0.84
N ILE A 89 11.44 2.76 -1.87
CA ILE A 89 10.00 3.06 -1.78
C ILE A 89 9.20 1.79 -1.48
N TRP A 90 9.50 0.69 -2.17
CA TRP A 90 8.86 -0.59 -1.91
C TRP A 90 9.15 -1.10 -0.51
N GLN A 91 10.43 -1.07 -0.09
CA GLN A 91 10.82 -1.52 1.25
C GLN A 91 10.09 -0.74 2.35
N GLN A 92 10.00 0.58 2.21
CA GLN A 92 9.30 1.45 3.16
C GLN A 92 7.78 1.18 3.14
N HIS A 93 7.17 1.05 1.96
CA HIS A 93 5.74 0.73 1.84
C HIS A 93 5.41 -0.61 2.49
N HIS A 94 6.20 -1.64 2.18
CA HIS A 94 6.05 -2.98 2.74
C HIS A 94 6.22 -2.99 4.27
N ALA A 95 7.27 -2.34 4.79
CA ALA A 95 7.48 -2.22 6.23
C ALA A 95 6.33 -1.48 6.93
N SER A 96 5.83 -0.40 6.32
CA SER A 96 4.70 0.38 6.86
C SER A 96 3.41 -0.45 6.90
N ALA A 97 3.15 -1.24 5.85
CA ALA A 97 1.99 -2.14 5.81
C ALA A 97 2.07 -3.22 6.90
N LEU A 98 3.25 -3.83 7.11
CA LEU A 98 3.46 -4.80 8.20
C LEU A 98 3.31 -4.17 9.58
N GLN A 99 3.84 -2.95 9.78
CA GLN A 99 3.69 -2.24 11.06
C GLN A 99 2.23 -1.93 11.36
N LEU A 100 1.47 -1.43 10.38
CA LEU A 100 0.04 -1.18 10.53
C LEU A 100 -0.70 -2.48 10.84
N ALA A 101 -0.36 -3.57 10.16
CA ALA A 101 -0.93 -4.88 10.41
C ALA A 101 -0.69 -5.37 11.85
N ALA A 102 0.53 -5.19 12.36
CA ALA A 102 0.89 -5.53 13.74
C ALA A 102 0.09 -4.67 14.74
N ASN A 103 -0.01 -3.36 14.49
CA ASN A 103 -0.79 -2.43 15.32
C ASN A 103 -2.27 -2.80 15.35
N ARG A 104 -2.85 -3.15 14.18
CA ARG A 104 -4.24 -3.63 14.08
C ARG A 104 -4.47 -4.90 14.91
N LYS A 105 -3.56 -5.87 14.81
CA LYS A 105 -3.66 -7.13 15.57
C LYS A 105 -3.55 -6.88 17.08
N ALA A 106 -2.59 -6.07 17.51
CA ALA A 106 -2.41 -5.72 18.92
C ALA A 106 -3.64 -5.01 19.49
N PHE A 107 -4.22 -4.06 18.74
CA PHE A 107 -5.45 -3.38 19.12
C PHE A 107 -6.62 -4.35 19.30
N VAL A 108 -6.85 -5.26 18.35
CA VAL A 108 -7.95 -6.24 18.45
C VAL A 108 -7.79 -7.11 19.70
N VAL A 109 -6.60 -7.66 19.93
CA VAL A 109 -6.33 -8.51 21.10
C VAL A 109 -6.59 -7.76 22.42
N GLN A 110 -6.10 -6.52 22.52
CA GLN A 110 -6.29 -5.71 23.73
C GLN A 110 -7.76 -5.32 23.93
N ALA A 111 -8.45 -4.94 22.86
CA ALA A 111 -9.86 -4.53 22.90
C ALA A 111 -10.77 -5.71 23.30
N GLU A 112 -10.52 -6.90 22.76
CA GLU A 112 -11.24 -8.12 23.14
C GLU A 112 -10.98 -8.50 24.61
N ALA A 113 -9.72 -8.43 25.06
CA ALA A 113 -9.37 -8.71 26.45
C ALA A 113 -10.01 -7.75 27.46
N THR A 114 -10.35 -6.53 27.03
CA THR A 114 -10.98 -5.49 27.86
C THR A 114 -12.50 -5.41 27.68
N GLY A 115 -13.09 -6.32 26.90
CA GLY A 115 -14.54 -6.39 26.69
C GLY A 115 -15.11 -5.27 25.81
N VAL A 116 -14.29 -4.65 24.96
CA VAL A 116 -14.74 -3.62 24.02
C VAL A 116 -15.73 -4.24 23.01
N PRO A 117 -16.89 -3.63 22.75
CA PRO A 117 -17.85 -4.15 21.78
C PRO A 117 -17.25 -4.27 20.37
N ARG A 118 -17.63 -5.34 19.65
CA ARG A 118 -17.11 -5.61 18.30
C ARG A 118 -17.34 -4.46 17.31
N SER A 119 -18.48 -3.79 17.40
CA SER A 119 -18.80 -2.62 16.56
C SER A 119 -17.81 -1.47 16.74
N VAL A 120 -17.31 -1.25 17.96
CA VAL A 120 -16.30 -0.22 18.26
C VAL A 120 -14.95 -0.63 17.70
N ILE A 121 -14.59 -1.92 17.82
CA ILE A 121 -13.37 -2.47 17.23
C ILE A 121 -13.40 -2.27 15.71
N ASP A 122 -14.49 -2.68 15.05
CA ASP A 122 -14.64 -2.58 13.59
C ASP A 122 -14.64 -1.12 13.11
N HIS A 123 -15.28 -0.22 13.85
CA HIS A 123 -15.22 1.22 13.56
C HIS A 123 -13.77 1.71 13.60
N ARG A 124 -13.02 1.43 14.66
CA ARG A 124 -11.63 1.88 14.79
C ARG A 124 -10.70 1.29 13.72
N LEU A 125 -10.95 0.04 13.34
CA LEU A 125 -10.24 -0.62 12.24
C LEU A 125 -10.56 0.01 10.86
N THR A 126 -11.68 0.69 10.70
CA THR A 126 -12.10 1.31 9.43
C THR A 126 -11.92 2.82 9.40
N SER A 127 -11.65 3.45 10.55
CA SER A 127 -11.34 4.89 10.68
C SER A 127 -9.87 5.14 11.05
N ASP A 128 -9.50 4.95 12.31
CA ASP A 128 -8.19 5.32 12.86
C ASP A 128 -7.04 4.47 12.31
N LEU A 129 -7.29 3.17 12.15
CA LEU A 129 -6.33 2.17 11.70
C LEU A 129 -6.63 1.71 10.27
N ALA A 130 -7.40 2.49 9.51
CA ALA A 130 -7.73 2.19 8.13
C ALA A 130 -6.48 1.98 7.28
N TRP A 131 -6.53 0.99 6.39
CA TRP A 131 -5.49 0.79 5.38
C TRP A 131 -5.41 2.03 4.48
N PRO A 132 -4.19 2.55 4.19
CA PRO A 132 -4.01 3.65 3.24
C PRO A 132 -4.49 3.31 1.83
N GLU A 133 -4.43 2.03 1.45
CA GLU A 133 -4.85 1.50 0.15
C GLU A 133 -4.08 2.14 -1.02
N VAL A 134 -2.81 2.49 -0.78
CA VAL A 134 -1.94 3.09 -1.82
C VAL A 134 -1.51 1.96 -2.76
N PRO A 135 -1.82 2.02 -4.07
CA PRO A 135 -1.35 1.05 -5.02
C PRO A 135 0.15 1.25 -5.30
N VAL A 136 0.89 0.16 -5.38
CA VAL A 136 2.28 0.16 -5.87
C VAL A 136 2.39 -0.89 -6.96
N ALA A 137 2.88 -0.52 -8.13
CA ALA A 137 3.13 -1.44 -9.22
C ALA A 137 4.19 -2.48 -8.83
N ILE A 138 3.86 -3.76 -9.00
CA ILE A 138 4.70 -4.90 -8.59
C ILE A 138 4.79 -6.00 -9.67
N GLY A 139 4.05 -5.85 -10.77
CA GLY A 139 4.16 -6.74 -11.91
C GLY A 139 3.43 -6.20 -13.14
N VAL A 140 3.73 -6.79 -14.28
CA VAL A 140 3.03 -6.57 -15.55
C VAL A 140 2.46 -7.91 -15.99
N ALA A 141 1.13 -7.96 -16.14
CA ALA A 141 0.42 -9.16 -16.53
C ALA A 141 0.77 -9.54 -17.99
N PRO A 142 1.28 -10.75 -18.27
CA PRO A 142 1.48 -11.22 -19.64
C PRO A 142 0.14 -11.38 -20.38
N PRO A 143 0.16 -11.51 -21.72
CA PRO A 143 -1.05 -11.69 -22.54
C PRO A 143 -1.95 -12.84 -22.08
N SER A 144 -1.37 -13.93 -21.55
CA SER A 144 -2.11 -15.06 -21.01
C SER A 144 -2.99 -14.71 -19.80
N ILE A 145 -2.61 -13.69 -19.02
CA ILE A 145 -3.40 -13.18 -17.91
C ILE A 145 -4.31 -12.03 -18.36
N ALA A 146 -3.79 -11.12 -19.21
CA ALA A 146 -4.57 -10.01 -19.74
C ALA A 146 -5.80 -10.48 -20.51
N SER A 147 -5.69 -11.59 -21.26
CA SER A 147 -6.83 -12.19 -21.99
C SER A 147 -7.96 -12.72 -21.09
N ILE A 148 -7.70 -12.99 -19.81
CA ILE A 148 -8.73 -13.41 -18.85
C ILE A 148 -9.69 -12.25 -18.55
N ARG A 149 -9.14 -11.04 -18.50
CA ARG A 149 -9.84 -9.79 -18.19
C ARG A 149 -9.27 -8.65 -19.04
N PRO A 150 -9.65 -8.59 -20.34
CA PRO A 150 -9.08 -7.62 -21.28
C PRO A 150 -9.54 -6.19 -21.00
N ASP A 151 -10.52 -6.00 -20.11
CA ASP A 151 -10.98 -4.71 -19.61
C ASP A 151 -10.08 -4.13 -18.50
N LEU A 152 -9.15 -4.92 -17.97
CA LEU A 152 -8.21 -4.49 -16.93
C LEU A 152 -6.87 -4.07 -17.53
N LYS A 153 -6.25 -3.07 -16.92
CA LYS A 153 -4.85 -2.70 -17.14
C LYS A 153 -3.92 -3.88 -16.90
N SER A 154 -2.82 -3.89 -17.63
CA SER A 154 -1.77 -4.91 -17.52
C SER A 154 -0.98 -4.75 -16.22
N ILE A 155 -0.90 -3.55 -15.65
CA ILE A 155 -0.19 -3.33 -14.37
C ILE A 155 -0.89 -4.05 -13.21
N VAL A 156 -0.12 -4.88 -12.50
CA VAL A 156 -0.51 -5.57 -11.26
C VAL A 156 0.03 -4.78 -10.07
N VAL A 157 -0.83 -4.51 -9.09
CA VAL A 157 -0.48 -3.68 -7.92
C VAL A 157 -0.52 -4.45 -6.60
N ALA A 158 0.29 -4.02 -5.64
CA ALA A 158 0.15 -4.34 -4.22
C ALA A 158 -0.49 -3.15 -3.50
N ARG A 159 -1.28 -3.45 -2.46
CA ARG A 159 -1.81 -2.46 -1.51
C ARG A 159 -1.51 -2.91 -0.10
N ASP A 160 -1.55 -1.99 0.85
CA ASP A 160 -1.25 -2.26 2.26
C ASP A 160 -2.05 -3.46 2.80
N TRP A 161 -3.33 -3.57 2.42
CA TRP A 161 -4.17 -4.70 2.79
C TRP A 161 -3.63 -6.03 2.26
N GLY A 162 -3.25 -6.10 0.97
CA GLY A 162 -2.72 -7.32 0.34
C GLY A 162 -1.44 -7.82 1.00
N ILE A 163 -0.63 -6.91 1.54
CA ILE A 163 0.59 -7.20 2.29
C ILE A 163 0.26 -7.64 3.73
N GLY A 164 -0.58 -6.86 4.43
CA GLY A 164 -0.70 -6.93 5.89
C GLY A 164 -1.88 -7.74 6.44
N HIS A 165 -2.93 -8.03 5.67
CA HIS A 165 -4.17 -8.59 6.24
C HIS A 165 -4.02 -10.01 6.83
N SER A 166 -2.93 -10.73 6.55
CA SER A 166 -2.64 -12.05 7.13
C SER A 166 -1.16 -12.23 7.44
N ILE A 167 -0.64 -11.40 8.34
CA ILE A 167 0.70 -11.57 8.92
C ILE A 167 0.86 -13.01 9.44
N GLY A 168 1.89 -13.71 8.97
CA GLY A 168 2.17 -15.10 9.32
C GLY A 168 1.71 -16.12 8.29
N ARG A 169 0.89 -15.71 7.30
CA ARG A 169 0.63 -16.51 6.10
C ARG A 169 1.35 -15.96 4.88
N HIS A 170 1.38 -14.64 4.72
CA HIS A 170 2.11 -13.99 3.62
C HIS A 170 3.60 -13.96 3.88
N SER A 171 4.38 -13.86 2.81
CA SER A 171 5.78 -13.50 2.97
C SER A 171 5.90 -12.13 3.64
N GLN A 172 6.78 -12.06 4.64
CA GLN A 172 7.17 -10.83 5.33
C GLN A 172 8.52 -10.31 4.83
N ASP A 173 9.17 -11.01 3.90
CA ASP A 173 10.39 -10.54 3.27
C ASP A 173 10.02 -9.73 2.02
N PRO A 174 10.34 -8.43 1.94
CA PRO A 174 10.04 -7.63 0.77
C PRO A 174 10.68 -8.18 -0.52
N SER A 175 11.77 -8.94 -0.43
CA SER A 175 12.43 -9.56 -1.59
C SER A 175 11.62 -10.71 -2.20
N ASP A 176 10.72 -11.34 -1.45
CA ASP A 176 9.82 -12.36 -1.98
C ASP A 176 8.82 -11.80 -2.98
N TRP A 177 8.49 -10.51 -2.84
CA TRP A 177 7.60 -9.82 -3.77
C TRP A 177 8.25 -9.55 -5.12
N ALA A 178 9.59 -9.53 -5.21
CA ALA A 178 10.29 -9.47 -6.49
C ALA A 178 10.04 -10.70 -7.38
N ARG A 179 9.62 -11.83 -6.78
CA ARG A 179 9.26 -13.05 -7.52
C ARG A 179 7.94 -12.92 -8.27
N ILE A 180 7.12 -11.91 -7.98
CA ILE A 180 5.78 -11.79 -8.55
C ILE A 180 5.83 -11.76 -10.06
N GLN A 181 6.73 -10.99 -10.67
CA GLN A 181 6.85 -10.96 -12.13
C GLN A 181 7.16 -12.35 -12.70
N GLU A 182 8.08 -13.09 -12.08
CA GLU A 182 8.41 -14.47 -12.50
C GLU A 182 7.22 -15.42 -12.32
N ILE A 183 6.41 -15.26 -11.26
CA ILE A 183 5.17 -16.02 -11.06
C ILE A 183 4.13 -15.66 -12.13
N LEU A 184 3.98 -14.39 -12.49
CA LEU A 184 3.07 -13.96 -13.57
C LEU A 184 3.49 -14.59 -14.90
N ASP A 185 4.79 -14.64 -15.19
CA ASP A 185 5.32 -15.07 -16.48
C ASP A 185 5.26 -16.58 -16.70
N ARG A 186 5.42 -17.39 -15.65
CA ARG A 186 5.51 -18.86 -15.79
C ARG A 186 4.52 -19.64 -14.93
N GLY A 187 3.77 -18.95 -14.08
CA GLY A 187 2.87 -19.58 -13.12
C GLY A 187 1.69 -20.23 -13.83
N GLU A 188 1.33 -21.43 -13.40
CA GLU A 188 0.11 -22.07 -13.87
C GLU A 188 -1.10 -21.31 -13.35
N VAL A 189 -1.87 -20.71 -14.27
CA VAL A 189 -3.00 -19.84 -13.93
C VAL A 189 -4.27 -20.66 -13.75
N HIS A 190 -4.87 -20.56 -12.57
CA HIS A 190 -6.12 -21.21 -12.22
C HIS A 190 -7.22 -20.18 -12.03
N ILE A 191 -8.32 -20.38 -12.73
CA ILE A 191 -9.49 -19.51 -12.71
C ILE A 191 -10.62 -20.24 -11.98
N ASP A 192 -11.30 -19.54 -11.08
CA ASP A 192 -12.57 -20.02 -10.55
C ASP A 192 -13.69 -19.55 -11.49
N PRO A 193 -14.39 -20.46 -12.20
CA PRO A 193 -15.44 -20.05 -13.13
C PRO A 193 -16.62 -19.35 -12.44
N ARG A 194 -16.73 -19.45 -11.11
CA ARG A 194 -17.77 -18.77 -10.30
C ARG A 194 -17.36 -17.37 -9.87
N ASP A 195 -16.06 -17.07 -9.87
CA ASP A 195 -15.52 -15.75 -9.50
C ASP A 195 -14.32 -15.40 -10.41
N PRO A 196 -14.59 -14.94 -11.65
CA PRO A 196 -13.53 -14.52 -12.57
C PRO A 196 -12.78 -13.27 -12.09
N ASN A 197 -13.24 -12.61 -11.01
CA ASN A 197 -12.50 -11.53 -10.36
C ASN A 197 -11.40 -12.07 -9.44
N ARG A 198 -11.17 -13.39 -9.38
CA ARG A 198 -10.08 -13.99 -8.62
C ARG A 198 -9.40 -15.08 -9.42
N ILE A 199 -8.09 -14.94 -9.55
CA ILE A 199 -7.23 -15.98 -10.12
C ILE A 199 -6.13 -16.35 -9.14
N SER A 200 -5.63 -17.56 -9.27
CA SER A 200 -4.51 -18.05 -8.49
C SER A 200 -3.45 -18.62 -9.41
N LEU A 201 -2.20 -18.27 -9.17
CA LEU A 201 -1.06 -18.72 -9.94
C LEU A 201 -0.18 -19.61 -9.07
N PHE A 202 0.24 -20.74 -9.62
CA PHE A 202 1.15 -21.67 -8.97
C PHE A 202 2.47 -21.72 -9.74
N ALA A 203 3.57 -21.39 -9.09
CA ALA A 203 4.89 -21.44 -9.70
C ALA A 203 5.85 -22.20 -8.78
N ARG A 204 6.70 -23.04 -9.38
CA ARG A 204 7.72 -23.80 -8.64
C ARG A 204 9.07 -23.14 -8.83
N PHE A 205 9.76 -22.94 -7.72
CA PHE A 205 11.12 -22.41 -7.63
C PHE A 205 12.00 -23.48 -6.98
N ALA A 206 13.33 -23.30 -7.05
CA ALA A 206 14.27 -24.15 -6.33
C ALA A 206 13.99 -24.22 -4.81
N THR A 207 13.45 -23.12 -4.24
CA THR A 207 13.13 -23.02 -2.82
C THR A 207 11.79 -23.65 -2.43
N GLY A 208 10.94 -24.02 -3.40
CA GLY A 208 9.61 -24.58 -3.14
C GLY A 208 8.52 -24.09 -4.09
N GLU A 209 7.28 -24.50 -3.82
CA GLU A 209 6.10 -24.04 -4.55
C GLU A 209 5.56 -22.73 -3.95
N TRP A 210 5.25 -21.78 -4.83
CA TRP A 210 4.72 -20.47 -4.52
C TRP A 210 3.32 -20.32 -5.08
N VAL A 211 2.49 -19.60 -4.33
CA VAL A 211 1.13 -19.29 -4.73
C VAL A 211 0.91 -17.79 -4.64
N LEU A 212 0.42 -17.24 -5.76
CA LEU A 212 0.00 -15.86 -5.88
C LEU A 212 -1.50 -15.83 -6.12
N PHE A 213 -2.22 -15.04 -5.33
CA PHE A 213 -3.64 -14.77 -5.54
C PHE A 213 -3.79 -13.35 -6.06
N LEU A 214 -4.44 -13.22 -7.21
CA LEU A 214 -4.84 -11.93 -7.73
C LEU A 214 -6.35 -11.76 -7.57
N LYS A 215 -6.74 -10.54 -7.23
CA LYS A 215 -8.14 -10.11 -7.20
C LYS A 215 -8.29 -8.91 -8.13
N ALA A 216 -9.30 -8.91 -8.98
CA ALA A 216 -9.62 -7.76 -9.81
C ALA A 216 -10.13 -6.60 -8.94
N LEU A 217 -9.60 -5.42 -9.21
CA LEU A 217 -10.19 -4.14 -8.87
C LEU A 217 -11.08 -3.68 -10.02
N THR A 218 -11.50 -2.42 -9.99
CA THR A 218 -12.30 -1.81 -11.05
C THR A 218 -11.56 -1.79 -12.38
N ASP A 219 -10.24 -1.51 -12.39
CA ASP A 219 -9.47 -1.26 -13.61
C ASP A 219 -8.18 -2.07 -13.72
N ARG A 220 -7.84 -2.92 -12.73
CA ARG A 220 -6.57 -3.67 -12.71
C ARG A 220 -6.61 -4.90 -11.82
N TRP A 221 -5.56 -5.70 -11.87
CA TRP A 221 -5.30 -6.75 -10.88
C TRP A 221 -4.58 -6.19 -9.65
N GLN A 222 -4.98 -6.66 -8.48
CA GLN A 222 -4.19 -6.48 -7.25
C GLN A 222 -3.77 -7.83 -6.67
N VAL A 223 -2.65 -7.83 -5.95
CA VAL A 223 -2.26 -8.97 -5.13
C VAL A 223 -3.15 -9.04 -3.90
N ALA A 224 -3.90 -10.13 -3.85
CA ALA A 224 -4.67 -10.49 -2.67
C ALA A 224 -3.79 -11.20 -1.65
N SER A 225 -2.93 -12.14 -2.07
CA SER A 225 -2.07 -12.92 -1.18
C SER A 225 -0.84 -13.44 -1.93
N LEU A 226 0.30 -13.53 -1.25
CA LEU A 226 1.52 -14.16 -1.76
C LEU A 226 2.18 -14.99 -0.67
N PHE A 227 2.42 -16.28 -0.92
CA PHE A 227 3.17 -17.12 0.01
C PHE A 227 3.83 -18.32 -0.67
N GLY A 228 5.00 -18.69 -0.13
CA GLY A 228 5.78 -19.85 -0.54
C GLY A 228 5.61 -21.04 0.40
N ASN A 229 6.25 -22.16 0.05
CA ASN A 229 6.34 -23.37 0.87
C ASN A 229 4.97 -23.88 1.33
N THR A 230 4.04 -23.96 0.40
CA THR A 230 2.69 -24.44 0.71
C THR A 230 2.73 -25.87 1.25
N LYS A 231 1.80 -26.19 2.16
CA LYS A 231 1.66 -27.54 2.72
C LYS A 231 1.61 -28.60 1.62
N PRO A 232 2.11 -29.82 1.86
CA PRO A 232 1.88 -30.95 0.97
C PRO A 232 0.37 -31.04 0.62
N ASN A 233 0.05 -31.17 -0.67
CA ASN A 233 -1.31 -31.22 -1.21
C ASN A 233 -2.11 -29.91 -1.23
N TYR A 234 -1.53 -28.75 -0.88
CA TYR A 234 -2.25 -27.48 -0.95
C TYR A 234 -2.84 -27.23 -2.35
N ARG A 235 -2.02 -27.40 -3.39
CA ARG A 235 -2.43 -27.28 -4.79
C ARG A 235 -3.55 -28.26 -5.18
N ALA A 236 -3.42 -29.53 -4.80
CA ALA A 236 -4.44 -30.55 -5.08
C ALA A 236 -5.78 -30.21 -4.41
N ASN A 237 -5.76 -29.82 -3.13
CA ASN A 237 -6.96 -29.40 -2.39
C ASN A 237 -7.57 -28.12 -2.96
N HIS A 238 -6.76 -27.23 -3.51
CA HIS A 238 -7.21 -26.01 -4.15
C HIS A 238 -7.90 -26.27 -5.50
N LEU A 239 -7.33 -27.18 -6.29
CA LEU A 239 -7.86 -27.61 -7.59
C LEU A 239 -9.18 -28.38 -7.49
N ALA A 240 -9.35 -29.18 -6.43
CA ALA A 240 -10.58 -29.94 -6.17
C ALA A 240 -11.84 -29.07 -6.06
N LYS A 241 -11.70 -27.73 -5.99
CA LYS A 241 -12.81 -26.77 -5.92
C LYS A 241 -13.44 -26.43 -7.28
N GLY A 242 -13.10 -27.15 -8.35
CA GLY A 242 -13.70 -26.96 -9.68
C GLY A 242 -13.09 -25.80 -10.47
N LYS A 243 -11.79 -25.52 -10.27
CA LYS A 243 -11.05 -24.49 -10.99
C LYS A 243 -10.62 -25.01 -12.36
N THR A 244 -10.59 -24.12 -13.36
CA THR A 244 -10.06 -24.42 -14.69
C THR A 244 -8.64 -23.88 -14.82
N ILE A 245 -7.81 -24.59 -15.59
CA ILE A 245 -6.45 -24.16 -15.89
C ILE A 245 -6.51 -23.37 -17.21
N ALA A 246 -6.16 -22.09 -17.16
CA ALA A 246 -5.84 -21.35 -18.36
C ALA A 246 -4.42 -21.75 -18.77
N ARG A 247 -4.27 -22.50 -19.87
CA ARG A 247 -2.94 -22.88 -20.36
C ARG A 247 -2.20 -21.61 -20.76
N GLN A 248 -1.05 -21.36 -20.13
CA GLN A 248 -0.05 -20.46 -20.70
C GLN A 248 0.57 -21.16 -21.91
N GLU A 249 0.41 -20.62 -23.10
CA GLU A 249 1.41 -20.87 -24.14
C GLU A 249 2.71 -20.25 -23.62
N ILE A 250 3.67 -21.10 -23.28
CA ILE A 250 5.02 -20.64 -22.97
C ILE A 250 5.52 -20.00 -24.25
N VAL A 251 5.51 -18.67 -24.33
CA VAL A 251 6.22 -17.95 -25.38
C VAL A 251 7.69 -18.27 -25.13
N GLY A 252 8.23 -19.17 -25.96
CA GLY A 252 9.57 -19.73 -25.81
C GLY A 252 10.62 -18.64 -25.93
N GLY A 253 11.05 -18.09 -24.80
CA GLY A 253 12.33 -17.43 -24.64
C GLY A 253 13.37 -18.45 -24.20
N GLY A 254 13.88 -19.24 -25.15
CA GLY A 254 15.16 -19.93 -24.98
C GLY A 254 16.33 -18.95 -25.18
N PRO A 255 17.53 -19.24 -24.62
CA PRO A 255 18.70 -18.37 -24.68
C PRO A 255 19.21 -18.11 -26.10
#